data_AF-A0A8E2EQL8-F1
#
_entry.id   AF-A0A8E2EQL8-F1
#
_cell.length_a   1.000
_cell.length_b   1.000
_cell.length_c   1.000
_cell.angle_alpha   90.00
_cell.angle_beta   90.00
_cell.angle_gamma   90.00
#
_symmetry.space_group_name_H-M   'P 1'
#
loop_
_entity.id
_entity.type
_entity.pdbx_description
1 polymer ?
#
loop_
_entity_poly.entity_id
_entity_poly.type
_entity_poly.pdbx_seq_one_letter_code
_entity_poly.pdbx_strand_id
1 'polypeptide(L)'
;MGPQGGSDDEGAPPHQYRDEATSVSSGSSVTMADAVLIQGSEASDEEYYEYYEPSPILKYIPPRVRRISRAVAKWVKGPQPPRPWKIRPFFPHIQSAPIQFIDNYFPKRKQKIVLLIFFYICWLAAFSLVLHKSAFASDIPGHGSPVRIRCTDRFWSDGNGCGLNGDLCRPFDNSSMTFRCPANCKRVEVVNPHAVGNQEINYRPLVIGGPRDSRDSPVDTIYRGDSFICGAAIHAGFVSDQIGGCGVVSLVGEQSNFPSVKKNHISSIGFDSYFPKSFSFVKGTASTCRDLRWPLLAVSLTFTSLLSLFTTSPAVFFPSVYIGIFFHVALASDPPNLTDYYAIISIALGRFLPASFCMFAVYKYCVRRQQAGLQAQIEKTILWLGGCWVGALNNYTFDKIPIQRLTPHDIKQQPGAVPALVIVVLSLFSIALGQAWALRIEGRLPKYLAIYGIFVVSLLGLVAVPKMNVRIHHYILALLLVPGTSMQTRPSLLFQGILVGLFINGIARWGFDSILQTPDELRGDAQLGTLLPLILPPIIHNNFGLSLPPNITFEWPLPLPKYYDGLSVLVNDVERFRGYEDAGKNSFTWTRHSKGLPEYFRFAFMSGSSSGDYTKAGTWETDGGWTEMESGPSF
;
A
#
# COMPACT_ATOMS: atom_id res chain seq x y z
N MET A 1 68.48 -26.26 38.95
CA MET A 1 69.18 -27.15 38.00
C MET A 1 68.33 -27.22 36.74
N GLY A 2 68.96 -27.24 35.55
CA GLY A 2 68.34 -27.55 34.25
C GLY A 2 69.24 -28.54 33.49
N PRO A 3 69.19 -28.70 32.15
CA PRO A 3 68.33 -28.05 31.13
C PRO A 3 67.18 -29.02 30.71
N GLN A 4 66.67 -29.27 29.48
CA GLN A 4 66.92 -28.83 28.08
C GLN A 4 65.68 -29.23 27.22
N GLY A 5 65.34 -28.63 26.06
CA GLY A 5 65.82 -27.37 25.44
C GLY A 5 65.82 -27.37 23.90
N GLY A 6 64.65 -27.18 23.27
CA GLY A 6 64.42 -26.88 21.83
C GLY A 6 62.92 -26.56 21.63
N SER A 7 62.51 -25.37 21.15
CA SER A 7 62.59 -24.78 19.78
C SER A 7 61.45 -25.27 18.86
N ASP A 8 60.86 -24.47 17.96
CA ASP A 8 61.29 -23.20 17.34
C ASP A 8 60.28 -22.03 17.47
N ASP A 9 60.74 -20.80 17.16
CA ASP A 9 60.04 -19.49 17.20
C ASP A 9 60.08 -18.81 15.79
N GLU A 10 59.50 -17.65 15.46
CA GLU A 10 58.87 -16.53 16.21
C GLU A 10 57.73 -15.87 15.35
N GLY A 11 57.28 -14.64 15.67
CA GLY A 11 56.21 -13.89 14.98
C GLY A 11 56.66 -12.91 13.88
N ALA A 12 55.73 -12.04 13.44
CA ALA A 12 55.92 -11.17 12.27
C ALA A 12 55.38 -9.71 12.45
N PRO A 13 56.25 -8.68 12.36
CA PRO A 13 55.87 -7.26 12.27
C PRO A 13 55.85 -6.74 10.80
N PRO A 14 55.35 -5.51 10.53
CA PRO A 14 55.00 -5.07 9.17
C PRO A 14 56.11 -4.34 8.40
N HIS A 15 56.02 -4.37 7.06
CA HIS A 15 56.94 -3.66 6.16
C HIS A 15 56.34 -2.42 5.48
N GLN A 16 57.08 -1.32 5.52
CA GLN A 16 56.98 -0.24 4.53
C GLN A 16 57.52 -0.70 3.18
N TYR A 17 57.10 -0.04 2.09
CA TYR A 17 57.70 -0.21 0.77
C TYR A 17 57.87 1.12 0.05
N ARG A 18 59.01 1.29 -0.62
CA ARG A 18 59.35 2.38 -1.53
C ARG A 18 60.43 1.90 -2.51
N ASP A 19 60.28 2.30 -3.78
CA ASP A 19 61.24 2.45 -4.89
C ASP A 19 62.64 1.76 -4.74
N GLU A 20 63.17 0.97 -5.69
CA GLU A 20 63.52 1.39 -7.07
C GLU A 20 63.87 0.23 -8.07
N ALA A 21 63.85 0.60 -9.37
CA ALA A 21 64.78 0.25 -10.47
C ALA A 21 65.10 -1.20 -10.95
N THR A 22 64.86 -1.41 -12.25
CA THR A 22 65.74 -2.06 -13.25
C THR A 22 65.45 -1.36 -14.60
N SER A 23 66.38 -0.59 -15.18
CA SER A 23 67.39 -0.96 -16.21
C SER A 23 66.78 -1.55 -17.51
N VAL A 24 67.24 -1.25 -18.74
CA VAL A 24 68.62 -1.14 -19.27
C VAL A 24 68.73 -0.09 -20.42
N SER A 25 69.97 0.38 -20.70
CA SER A 25 70.55 1.21 -21.81
C SER A 25 69.74 1.51 -23.11
N SER A 26 70.01 2.54 -23.93
CA SER A 26 71.23 3.36 -24.22
C SER A 26 70.82 4.66 -24.94
N GLY A 27 71.61 5.73 -25.15
CA GLY A 27 73.01 6.07 -24.81
C GLY A 27 73.51 7.21 -25.75
N SER A 28 74.43 8.08 -25.29
CA SER A 28 74.96 9.30 -25.99
C SER A 28 73.94 10.42 -26.34
N SER A 29 74.25 11.73 -26.34
CA SER A 29 75.38 12.49 -25.77
C SER A 29 75.09 14.01 -25.74
N VAL A 30 75.52 14.70 -24.65
CA VAL A 30 76.28 15.99 -24.61
C VAL A 30 76.05 16.99 -25.78
N THR A 31 75.54 18.23 -25.61
CA THR A 31 76.02 19.33 -24.73
C THR A 31 74.94 20.24 -24.11
N MET A 32 75.37 21.06 -23.13
CA MET A 32 74.69 22.20 -22.48
C MET A 32 74.24 23.33 -23.44
N ALA A 33 73.19 24.07 -23.05
CA ALA A 33 73.27 25.52 -22.75
C ALA A 33 72.01 26.02 -22.00
N ASP A 34 72.25 26.87 -21.01
CA ASP A 34 71.40 27.74 -20.17
C ASP A 34 69.85 27.77 -20.27
N ALA A 35 69.24 27.88 -19.09
CA ALA A 35 67.87 28.37 -18.88
C ALA A 35 67.85 29.89 -18.68
N VAL A 36 66.66 30.52 -18.76
CA VAL A 36 66.15 31.51 -17.77
C VAL A 36 64.79 32.09 -18.22
N LEU A 37 63.84 32.16 -17.26
CA LEU A 37 62.59 32.95 -17.21
C LEU A 37 61.71 33.10 -18.48
N ILE A 38 60.45 32.66 -18.35
CA ILE A 38 59.31 33.29 -19.05
C ILE A 38 58.44 34.00 -18.01
N GLN A 39 58.27 35.31 -18.21
CA GLN A 39 57.40 36.18 -17.42
C GLN A 39 55.97 36.10 -18.00
N GLY A 40 54.95 36.22 -17.14
CA GLY A 40 53.55 36.09 -17.56
C GLY A 40 53.12 37.18 -18.54
N SER A 41 52.31 36.82 -19.53
CA SER A 41 51.59 37.74 -20.41
C SER A 41 50.10 37.41 -20.41
N GLU A 42 49.26 38.45 -20.46
CA GLU A 42 47.82 38.31 -20.58
C GLU A 42 47.46 37.81 -22.00
N ALA A 43 46.56 36.84 -22.09
CA ALA A 43 45.99 36.38 -23.35
C ALA A 43 44.45 36.49 -23.27
N SER A 44 43.85 37.09 -24.28
CA SER A 44 42.41 37.27 -24.40
C SER A 44 41.70 35.99 -24.86
N ASP A 45 40.59 35.63 -24.22
CA ASP A 45 39.73 34.51 -24.59
C ASP A 45 38.99 34.75 -25.93
N GLU A 46 39.68 34.63 -27.07
CA GLU A 46 39.01 34.43 -28.37
C GLU A 46 38.67 32.95 -28.58
N GLU A 47 37.43 32.59 -28.24
CA GLU A 47 36.90 31.22 -28.37
C GLU A 47 36.77 30.82 -29.86
N TYR A 48 37.74 30.04 -30.36
CA TYR A 48 37.82 29.62 -31.76
C TYR A 48 36.69 28.63 -32.12
N TYR A 49 35.68 29.09 -32.88
CA TYR A 49 34.52 28.29 -33.25
C TYR A 49 34.86 27.18 -34.26
N GLU A 50 35.07 25.97 -33.76
CA GLU A 50 35.21 24.76 -34.58
C GLU A 50 33.94 24.50 -35.41
N TYR A 51 34.08 24.45 -36.74
CA TYR A 51 32.96 24.42 -37.67
C TYR A 51 32.43 22.99 -37.88
N TYR A 52 31.72 22.46 -36.87
CA TYR A 52 31.11 21.12 -36.91
C TYR A 52 30.22 20.92 -38.14
N GLU A 53 30.61 20.02 -39.05
CA GLU A 53 29.77 19.63 -40.17
C GLU A 53 28.44 18.99 -39.69
N PRO A 54 27.29 19.38 -40.26
CA PRO A 54 26.00 18.84 -39.84
C PRO A 54 25.81 17.41 -40.36
N SER A 55 25.74 16.46 -39.43
CA SER A 55 25.45 15.03 -39.67
C SER A 55 24.40 14.80 -40.79
N PRO A 56 24.65 13.88 -41.75
CA PRO A 56 23.91 13.79 -43.02
C PRO A 56 22.41 13.55 -42.88
N ILE A 57 21.95 13.03 -41.74
CA ILE A 57 20.53 12.83 -41.40
C ILE A 57 19.73 14.15 -41.45
N LEU A 58 20.37 15.31 -41.23
CA LEU A 58 19.73 16.63 -41.26
C LEU A 58 19.33 17.15 -42.65
N LYS A 59 19.74 16.49 -43.75
CA LYS A 59 19.42 16.96 -45.12
C LYS A 59 17.94 16.82 -45.53
N TYR A 60 17.19 15.89 -44.93
CA TYR A 60 15.82 15.55 -45.37
C TYR A 60 14.69 16.21 -44.55
N ILE A 61 15.00 17.03 -43.54
CA ILE A 61 13.98 17.68 -42.70
C ILE A 61 13.44 18.95 -43.40
N PRO A 62 12.12 19.06 -43.67
CA PRO A 62 11.56 20.22 -44.37
C PRO A 62 11.90 21.56 -43.67
N PRO A 63 12.19 22.64 -44.41
CA PRO A 63 12.70 23.89 -43.82
C PRO A 63 11.72 24.55 -42.83
N ARG A 64 10.40 24.33 -42.97
CA ARG A 64 9.39 24.72 -41.98
C ARG A 64 9.59 23.97 -40.65
N VAL A 65 9.74 22.64 -40.70
CA VAL A 65 10.02 21.80 -39.53
C VAL A 65 11.36 22.17 -38.90
N ARG A 66 12.41 22.43 -39.68
CA ARG A 66 13.72 22.89 -39.19
C ARG A 66 13.67 24.27 -38.51
N ARG A 67 12.75 25.15 -38.93
CA ARG A 67 12.51 26.44 -38.26
C ARG A 67 11.75 26.25 -36.94
N ILE A 68 10.73 25.40 -36.93
CA ILE A 68 9.92 25.08 -35.74
C ILE A 68 10.79 24.37 -34.68
N SER A 69 11.58 23.35 -35.05
CA SER A 69 12.43 22.63 -34.09
C SER A 69 13.48 23.52 -33.43
N ARG A 70 14.09 24.45 -34.19
CA ARG A 70 15.00 25.48 -33.64
C ARG A 70 14.28 26.45 -32.69
N ALA A 71 13.06 26.87 -33.02
CA ALA A 71 12.25 27.73 -32.16
C ALA A 71 11.85 27.02 -30.85
N VAL A 72 11.40 25.76 -30.94
CA VAL A 72 11.08 24.91 -29.78
C VAL A 72 12.33 24.68 -28.93
N ALA A 73 13.48 24.32 -29.50
CA ALA A 73 14.72 24.13 -28.76
C ALA A 73 15.16 25.42 -28.03
N LYS A 74 15.05 26.59 -28.68
CA LYS A 74 15.31 27.90 -28.03
C LYS A 74 14.29 28.19 -26.92
N TRP A 75 13.01 27.82 -27.10
CA TRP A 75 11.98 28.00 -26.08
C TRP A 75 12.21 27.08 -24.87
N VAL A 76 12.51 25.79 -25.08
CA VAL A 76 12.74 24.78 -24.02
C VAL A 76 13.98 25.11 -23.18
N LYS A 77 15.03 25.70 -23.77
CA LYS A 77 16.21 26.21 -23.03
C LYS A 77 15.89 27.30 -22.00
N GLY A 78 14.73 27.95 -22.08
CA GLY A 78 14.31 28.96 -21.10
C GLY A 78 14.96 30.35 -21.31
N PRO A 79 14.82 31.27 -20.34
CA PRO A 79 15.44 32.57 -20.38
C PRO A 79 16.96 32.47 -20.16
N GLN A 80 17.71 33.42 -20.72
CA GLN A 80 19.13 33.65 -20.43
C GLN A 80 19.30 35.08 -19.93
N PRO A 81 19.95 35.31 -18.77
CA PRO A 81 20.35 34.30 -17.78
C PRO A 81 19.15 33.56 -17.17
N PRO A 82 19.33 32.31 -16.71
CA PRO A 82 18.27 31.54 -16.03
C PRO A 82 17.89 32.18 -14.70
N ARG A 83 16.61 32.11 -14.33
CA ARG A 83 16.06 32.82 -13.16
C ARG A 83 15.69 31.80 -12.07
N PRO A 84 16.54 31.58 -11.04
CA PRO A 84 16.24 30.61 -9.98
C PRO A 84 15.04 31.08 -9.14
N TRP A 85 14.12 30.17 -8.82
CA TRP A 85 13.02 30.53 -7.93
C TRP A 85 13.51 30.68 -6.49
N LYS A 86 12.97 31.69 -5.80
CA LYS A 86 13.20 31.98 -4.37
C LYS A 86 11.88 32.45 -3.76
N ILE A 87 11.47 31.84 -2.65
CA ILE A 87 10.28 32.29 -1.91
C ILE A 87 10.65 33.53 -1.09
N ARG A 88 10.01 34.66 -1.38
CA ARG A 88 9.96 35.82 -0.48
C ARG A 88 8.91 35.52 0.60
N PRO A 89 9.28 35.39 1.90
CA PRO A 89 8.34 34.96 2.94
C PRO A 89 7.20 35.96 3.15
N PHE A 90 5.98 35.48 3.37
CA PHE A 90 4.88 36.31 3.86
C PHE A 90 5.11 36.66 5.34
N PHE A 91 5.05 37.96 5.67
CA PHE A 91 5.37 38.51 7.00
C PHE A 91 6.77 38.08 7.53
N PRO A 92 7.87 38.55 6.91
CA PRO A 92 9.22 38.03 7.16
C PRO A 92 9.63 37.94 8.63
N HIS A 93 9.28 38.91 9.47
CA HIS A 93 9.60 38.89 10.91
C HIS A 93 8.94 37.72 11.65
N ILE A 94 7.69 37.38 11.32
CA ILE A 94 6.97 36.25 11.94
C ILE A 94 7.60 34.92 11.49
N GLN A 95 8.07 34.86 10.24
CA GLN A 95 8.74 33.68 9.67
C GLN A 95 10.14 33.46 10.26
N SER A 96 10.85 34.53 10.61
CA SER A 96 12.18 34.47 11.23
C SER A 96 12.17 34.33 12.75
N ALA A 97 11.09 34.74 13.43
CA ALA A 97 11.00 34.76 14.89
C ALA A 97 11.37 33.43 15.59
N PRO A 98 10.96 32.24 15.11
CA PRO A 98 11.41 30.97 15.69
C PRO A 98 12.93 30.78 15.63
N ILE A 99 13.55 31.15 14.50
CA ILE A 99 15.00 31.03 14.32
C ILE A 99 15.74 32.05 15.18
N GLN A 100 15.26 33.30 15.22
CA GLN A 100 15.80 34.36 16.07
C GLN A 100 15.74 33.98 17.56
N PHE A 101 14.68 33.32 18.02
CA PHE A 101 14.60 32.78 19.38
C PHE A 101 15.74 31.79 19.68
N ILE A 102 15.97 30.81 18.80
CA ILE A 102 17.06 29.82 18.97
C ILE A 102 18.44 30.46 18.84
N ASP A 103 18.61 31.45 17.96
CA ASP A 103 19.86 32.18 17.79
C ASP A 103 20.19 33.06 19.01
N ASN A 104 19.18 33.66 19.65
CA ASN A 104 19.33 34.49 20.85
C ASN A 104 19.63 33.65 22.10
N TYR A 105 18.86 32.60 22.38
CA TYR A 105 18.99 31.80 23.61
C TYR A 105 20.05 30.68 23.52
N PHE A 106 20.32 30.15 22.33
CA PHE A 106 21.26 29.03 22.12
C PHE A 106 22.28 29.31 21.00
N PRO A 107 23.00 30.46 21.00
CA PRO A 107 23.81 30.90 19.85
C PRO A 107 24.88 29.89 19.40
N LYS A 108 25.53 29.18 20.33
CA LYS A 108 26.68 28.31 20.02
C LYS A 108 26.20 27.00 19.36
N ARG A 109 26.85 26.58 18.27
CA ARG A 109 26.52 25.32 17.56
C ARG A 109 26.46 24.09 18.47
N LYS A 110 27.31 24.01 19.51
CA LYS A 110 27.25 22.94 20.54
C LYS A 110 25.92 22.94 21.32
N GLN A 111 25.41 24.11 21.71
CA GLN A 111 24.11 24.23 22.40
C GLN A 111 22.97 23.75 21.52
N LYS A 112 22.94 24.16 20.23
CA LYS A 112 21.92 23.73 19.26
C LYS A 112 21.94 22.21 19.03
N ILE A 113 23.12 21.58 19.02
CA ILE A 113 23.26 20.12 18.92
C ILE A 113 22.74 19.41 20.18
N VAL A 114 23.10 19.89 21.37
CA VAL A 114 22.60 19.31 22.64
C VAL A 114 21.08 19.44 22.76
N LEU A 115 20.52 20.60 22.42
CA LEU A 115 19.08 20.84 22.40
C LEU A 115 18.37 19.90 21.40
N LEU A 116 18.95 19.67 20.23
CA LEU A 116 18.42 18.75 19.22
C LEU A 116 18.45 17.28 19.67
N ILE A 117 19.53 16.86 20.35
CA ILE A 117 19.63 15.50 20.94
C ILE A 117 18.58 15.33 22.03
N PHE A 118 18.46 16.30 22.95
CA PHE A 118 17.42 16.29 23.99
C PHE A 118 16.01 16.23 23.37
N PHE A 119 15.75 17.03 22.33
CA PHE A 119 14.48 17.02 21.60
C PHE A 119 14.15 15.65 20.98
N TYR A 120 15.13 14.96 20.39
CA TYR A 120 14.94 13.59 19.90
C TYR A 120 14.68 12.58 21.01
N ILE A 121 15.35 12.71 22.16
CA ILE A 121 15.11 11.84 23.33
C ILE A 121 13.69 12.07 23.87
N CYS A 122 13.24 13.32 23.99
CA CYS A 122 11.87 13.65 24.39
C CYS A 122 10.83 13.11 23.39
N TRP A 123 11.08 13.24 22.08
CA TRP A 123 10.20 12.66 21.06
C TRP A 123 10.14 11.13 21.18
N LEU A 124 11.30 10.47 21.22
CA LEU A 124 11.41 9.01 21.27
C LEU A 124 10.77 8.45 22.54
N ALA A 125 10.96 9.10 23.69
CA ALA A 125 10.31 8.72 24.94
C ALA A 125 8.79 8.92 24.89
N ALA A 126 8.31 10.09 24.46
CA ALA A 126 6.87 10.37 24.37
C ALA A 126 6.17 9.43 23.36
N PHE A 127 6.78 9.22 22.19
CA PHE A 127 6.30 8.28 21.19
C PHE A 127 6.29 6.86 21.75
N SER A 128 7.41 6.35 22.29
CA SER A 128 7.53 4.98 22.80
C SER A 128 6.61 4.70 24.00
N LEU A 129 6.39 5.65 24.91
CA LEU A 129 5.49 5.49 26.05
C LEU A 129 4.02 5.40 25.59
N VAL A 130 3.58 6.28 24.69
CA VAL A 130 2.22 6.22 24.15
C VAL A 130 2.05 5.01 23.22
N LEU A 131 3.10 4.60 22.50
CA LEU A 131 3.11 3.43 21.63
C LEU A 131 3.07 2.12 22.43
N HIS A 132 3.84 2.00 23.52
CA HIS A 132 3.79 0.87 24.44
C HIS A 132 2.41 0.78 25.10
N LYS A 133 1.85 1.90 25.56
CA LYS A 133 0.46 1.96 26.04
C LYS A 133 -0.55 1.64 24.93
N SER A 134 -0.24 1.95 23.67
CA SER A 134 -1.09 1.61 22.53
C SER A 134 -0.99 0.13 22.16
N ALA A 135 0.16 -0.52 22.31
CA ALA A 135 0.39 -1.91 21.90
C ALA A 135 0.04 -2.91 22.99
N PHE A 136 0.54 -2.70 24.22
CA PHE A 136 0.55 -3.70 25.29
C PHE A 136 -0.40 -3.41 26.45
N ALA A 137 -0.90 -2.19 26.62
CA ALA A 137 -1.84 -1.88 27.71
C ALA A 137 -3.29 -2.20 27.32
N SER A 138 -3.67 -3.48 27.44
CA SER A 138 -5.03 -3.96 27.82
C SER A 138 -5.10 -5.49 27.68
N ASP A 139 -4.55 -6.24 28.63
CA ASP A 139 -4.92 -7.67 28.77
C ASP A 139 -6.40 -7.80 29.12
N ILE A 140 -7.08 -8.77 28.53
CA ILE A 140 -8.45 -9.14 28.88
C ILE A 140 -8.38 -10.14 30.05
N PRO A 141 -9.01 -9.88 31.21
CA PRO A 141 -8.96 -10.78 32.36
C PRO A 141 -9.40 -12.20 31.99
N GLY A 142 -8.57 -13.20 32.32
CA GLY A 142 -8.81 -14.61 31.99
C GLY A 142 -8.51 -15.04 30.55
N HIS A 143 -8.22 -14.10 29.63
CA HIS A 143 -7.99 -14.41 28.21
C HIS A 143 -6.67 -13.86 27.63
N GLY A 144 -6.01 -12.91 28.30
CA GLY A 144 -4.71 -12.36 27.90
C GLY A 144 -4.78 -11.25 26.84
N SER A 145 -3.67 -10.99 26.18
CA SER A 145 -3.51 -9.84 25.27
C SER A 145 -4.34 -9.96 23.98
N PRO A 146 -5.01 -8.89 23.51
CA PRO A 146 -5.83 -8.92 22.30
C PRO A 146 -5.06 -8.65 21.02
N VAL A 147 -5.20 -9.58 20.07
CA VAL A 147 -4.60 -9.49 18.73
C VAL A 147 -5.19 -8.33 17.94
N ARG A 148 -4.34 -7.50 17.33
CA ARG A 148 -4.77 -6.41 16.46
C ARG A 148 -5.27 -6.99 15.13
N ILE A 149 -6.54 -6.75 14.81
CA ILE A 149 -7.15 -7.15 13.53
C ILE A 149 -7.49 -5.94 12.67
N ARG A 150 -7.70 -6.16 11.37
CA ARG A 150 -8.17 -5.18 10.39
C ARG A 150 -9.68 -5.07 10.43
N CYS A 151 -10.20 -3.97 9.89
CA CYS A 151 -11.65 -3.81 9.67
C CYS A 151 -12.24 -4.81 8.65
N THR A 152 -11.42 -5.44 7.82
CA THR A 152 -11.82 -6.45 6.81
C THR A 152 -11.57 -7.90 7.27
N ASP A 153 -11.04 -8.12 8.48
CA ASP A 153 -10.72 -9.49 8.91
C ASP A 153 -11.98 -10.23 9.30
N ARG A 154 -12.03 -11.51 8.88
CA ARG A 154 -13.17 -12.43 8.93
C ARG A 154 -12.66 -13.85 9.09
N PHE A 155 -13.54 -14.77 9.47
CA PHE A 155 -13.21 -16.15 9.80
C PHE A 155 -13.34 -17.15 8.63
N TRP A 156 -13.76 -16.68 7.47
CA TRP A 156 -13.98 -17.45 6.25
C TRP A 156 -13.38 -16.69 5.05
N SER A 157 -12.84 -17.43 4.09
CA SER A 157 -12.22 -16.91 2.85
C SER A 157 -13.16 -17.12 1.66
N ASP A 158 -13.03 -16.27 0.64
CA ASP A 158 -13.93 -16.26 -0.52
C ASP A 158 -13.72 -17.48 -1.45
N GLY A 159 -14.70 -17.76 -2.32
CA GLY A 159 -14.70 -18.91 -3.22
C GLY A 159 -14.45 -20.23 -2.48
N ASN A 160 -13.42 -20.98 -2.91
CA ASN A 160 -12.96 -22.19 -2.22
C ASN A 160 -11.69 -21.97 -1.37
N GLY A 161 -11.41 -20.73 -0.92
CA GLY A 161 -10.24 -20.45 -0.07
C GLY A 161 -10.21 -21.21 1.26
N CYS A 162 -11.37 -21.67 1.75
CA CYS A 162 -11.48 -22.57 2.91
C CYS A 162 -11.30 -24.07 2.56
N GLY A 163 -11.17 -24.42 1.29
CA GLY A 163 -11.08 -25.79 0.79
C GLY A 163 -12.35 -26.62 0.98
N LEU A 164 -12.28 -27.88 0.54
CA LEU A 164 -13.35 -28.87 0.68
C LEU A 164 -13.85 -28.95 2.13
N ASN A 165 -15.18 -28.92 2.29
CA ASN A 165 -15.92 -28.85 3.55
C ASN A 165 -15.56 -27.67 4.49
N GLY A 166 -14.75 -26.72 4.03
CA GLY A 166 -14.19 -25.64 4.84
C GLY A 166 -13.01 -26.04 5.71
N ASP A 167 -12.35 -27.18 5.44
CA ASP A 167 -11.35 -27.78 6.33
C ASP A 167 -10.14 -26.86 6.62
N LEU A 168 -9.75 -25.98 5.70
CA LEU A 168 -8.67 -25.00 5.91
C LEU A 168 -9.09 -23.81 6.79
N CYS A 169 -10.40 -23.60 6.96
CA CYS A 169 -10.98 -22.58 7.83
C CYS A 169 -11.44 -23.12 9.19
N ARG A 170 -10.93 -24.28 9.62
CA ARG A 170 -11.12 -24.81 10.99
C ARG A 170 -10.34 -23.99 12.04
N PRO A 171 -10.70 -24.06 13.34
CA PRO A 171 -11.89 -24.69 13.90
C PRO A 171 -13.18 -23.96 13.52
N PHE A 172 -14.34 -24.61 13.71
CA PHE A 172 -15.66 -24.03 13.47
C PHE A 172 -16.41 -23.66 14.76
N ASP A 173 -16.03 -24.26 15.89
CA ASP A 173 -16.71 -24.16 17.18
C ASP A 173 -15.70 -24.38 18.34
N ASN A 174 -16.11 -24.15 19.58
CA ASN A 174 -15.33 -24.38 20.81
C ASN A 174 -13.94 -23.74 20.81
N SER A 175 -13.80 -22.62 20.10
CA SER A 175 -12.57 -21.84 19.99
C SER A 175 -12.91 -20.36 20.11
N SER A 176 -12.08 -19.62 20.84
CA SER A 176 -12.23 -18.17 20.99
C SER A 176 -10.91 -17.46 20.76
N MET A 177 -10.96 -16.20 20.35
CA MET A 177 -9.77 -15.35 20.22
C MET A 177 -10.00 -13.98 20.85
N THR A 178 -8.95 -13.46 21.49
CA THR A 178 -8.87 -12.08 21.93
C THR A 178 -8.60 -11.19 20.70
N PHE A 179 -9.46 -10.21 20.44
CA PHE A 179 -9.37 -9.35 19.26
C PHE A 179 -9.42 -7.88 19.65
N ARG A 180 -8.81 -7.03 18.81
CA ARG A 180 -8.86 -5.58 18.92
C ARG A 180 -9.12 -4.92 17.57
N CYS A 181 -10.20 -4.16 17.52
CA CYS A 181 -10.63 -3.40 16.36
C CYS A 181 -10.12 -1.95 16.44
N PRO A 182 -9.61 -1.40 15.33
CA PRO A 182 -9.28 0.02 15.23
C PRO A 182 -10.53 0.90 15.09
N ALA A 183 -10.35 2.21 15.20
CA ALA A 183 -11.42 3.17 14.95
C ALA A 183 -11.75 3.32 13.44
N ASN A 184 -12.97 3.78 13.12
CA ASN A 184 -13.51 4.05 11.79
C ASN A 184 -13.69 2.81 10.88
N CYS A 185 -13.99 1.63 11.47
CA CYS A 185 -14.27 0.41 10.71
C CYS A 185 -15.68 0.38 10.08
N LYS A 186 -16.63 1.18 10.55
CA LYS A 186 -18.01 1.21 10.01
C LYS A 186 -18.09 1.58 8.52
N ARG A 187 -17.10 2.33 8.02
CA ARG A 187 -16.97 2.78 6.61
C ARG A 187 -15.98 1.91 5.82
N VAL A 188 -15.92 0.63 6.14
CA VAL A 188 -15.14 -0.37 5.42
C VAL A 188 -16.11 -1.33 4.76
N GLU A 189 -15.91 -1.48 3.46
CA GLU A 189 -16.87 -2.03 2.51
C GLU A 189 -16.17 -3.14 1.74
N VAL A 190 -16.92 -4.16 1.29
CA VAL A 190 -16.38 -5.14 0.34
C VAL A 190 -16.27 -4.46 -1.03
N VAL A 191 -15.14 -4.63 -1.71
CA VAL A 191 -14.77 -3.93 -2.96
C VAL A 191 -14.69 -4.83 -4.19
N ASN A 192 -14.82 -6.13 -3.97
CA ASN A 192 -15.19 -7.12 -4.97
C ASN A 192 -16.64 -7.54 -4.68
N PRO A 193 -17.38 -8.06 -5.68
CA PRO A 193 -18.62 -8.78 -5.42
C PRO A 193 -18.37 -9.96 -4.46
N HIS A 194 -19.28 -10.18 -3.52
CA HIS A 194 -19.23 -11.27 -2.54
C HIS A 194 -20.58 -11.97 -2.43
N ALA A 195 -20.60 -13.28 -2.63
CA ALA A 195 -21.77 -14.15 -2.58
C ALA A 195 -22.33 -14.33 -1.17
N VAL A 196 -23.66 -14.17 -1.03
CA VAL A 196 -24.39 -14.56 0.19
C VAL A 196 -25.70 -15.25 -0.22
N GLY A 197 -25.65 -16.57 -0.40
CA GLY A 197 -26.75 -17.33 -0.99
C GLY A 197 -27.03 -16.88 -2.43
N ASN A 198 -28.24 -16.44 -2.74
CA ASN A 198 -28.59 -15.84 -4.05
C ASN A 198 -28.24 -14.36 -4.20
N GLN A 199 -27.79 -13.67 -3.15
CA GLN A 199 -27.40 -12.26 -3.22
C GLN A 199 -25.92 -12.10 -3.59
N GLU A 200 -25.61 -10.98 -4.24
CA GLU A 200 -24.25 -10.53 -4.55
C GLU A 200 -24.03 -9.14 -3.92
N ILE A 201 -23.00 -9.04 -3.08
CA ILE A 201 -22.78 -7.90 -2.20
C ILE A 201 -21.54 -7.13 -2.67
N ASN A 202 -21.68 -5.85 -3.02
CA ASN A 202 -20.58 -4.96 -3.40
C ASN A 202 -20.78 -3.55 -2.81
N TYR A 203 -19.69 -2.81 -2.57
CA TYR A 203 -19.66 -1.44 -2.06
C TYR A 203 -20.54 -1.17 -0.81
N ARG A 204 -20.58 -2.15 0.12
CA ARG A 204 -21.22 -2.00 1.45
C ARG A 204 -20.48 -2.81 2.52
N PRO A 205 -20.67 -2.53 3.82
CA PRO A 205 -20.06 -3.32 4.89
C PRO A 205 -20.57 -4.77 4.89
N LEU A 206 -19.65 -5.73 4.92
CA LEU A 206 -19.95 -7.17 4.94
C LEU A 206 -20.21 -7.62 6.39
N VAL A 207 -21.48 -7.59 6.80
CA VAL A 207 -21.95 -8.08 8.10
C VAL A 207 -23.23 -8.88 7.84
N ILE A 208 -23.24 -10.17 8.15
CA ILE A 208 -24.34 -11.10 7.83
C ILE A 208 -24.94 -11.62 9.14
N GLY A 209 -26.22 -11.33 9.37
CA GLY A 209 -26.98 -11.76 10.57
C GLY A 209 -27.03 -10.79 11.77
N GLY A 210 -27.61 -11.33 12.86
CA GLY A 210 -27.80 -10.75 14.20
C GLY A 210 -28.73 -9.53 14.30
N PRO A 211 -29.45 -9.30 15.42
CA PRO A 211 -29.75 -10.17 16.59
C PRO A 211 -30.97 -11.09 16.34
N ARG A 212 -31.43 -11.81 17.38
CA ARG A 212 -32.68 -12.60 17.38
C ARG A 212 -33.65 -12.32 18.55
N ASP A 213 -33.44 -11.21 19.29
CA ASP A 213 -34.29 -10.64 20.35
C ASP A 213 -34.54 -11.51 21.61
N SER A 214 -34.67 -10.97 22.83
CA SER A 214 -34.46 -9.61 23.37
C SER A 214 -34.03 -9.75 24.86
N ARG A 215 -33.42 -8.78 25.56
CA ARG A 215 -33.32 -7.31 25.40
C ARG A 215 -31.90 -6.84 25.76
N ASP A 216 -31.42 -5.80 25.09
CA ASP A 216 -30.24 -4.98 25.46
C ASP A 216 -28.88 -5.65 25.73
N SER A 217 -28.65 -6.92 25.36
CA SER A 217 -27.31 -7.53 25.32
C SER A 217 -26.72 -7.56 23.90
N PRO A 218 -25.46 -7.10 23.69
CA PRO A 218 -24.71 -7.35 22.45
C PRO A 218 -24.29 -8.83 22.25
N VAL A 219 -24.43 -9.64 23.29
CA VAL A 219 -23.84 -10.99 23.43
C VAL A 219 -24.55 -12.01 22.55
N ASP A 220 -25.88 -12.00 22.56
CA ASP A 220 -26.73 -12.97 21.86
C ASP A 220 -26.88 -12.63 20.36
N THR A 221 -25.83 -12.03 19.78
CA THR A 221 -25.73 -11.74 18.35
C THR A 221 -24.82 -12.76 17.67
N ILE A 222 -25.39 -13.50 16.73
CA ILE A 222 -24.70 -14.51 15.90
C ILE A 222 -24.50 -13.93 14.50
N TYR A 223 -23.27 -14.04 13.99
CA TYR A 223 -22.87 -13.60 12.66
C TYR A 223 -22.28 -14.75 11.85
N ARG A 224 -22.48 -14.73 10.52
CA ARG A 224 -21.87 -15.70 9.59
C ARG A 224 -20.37 -15.46 9.48
N GLY A 225 -19.55 -16.51 9.37
CA GLY A 225 -18.09 -16.46 9.52
C GLY A 225 -17.34 -15.57 8.52
N ASP A 226 -17.93 -15.28 7.37
CA ASP A 226 -17.43 -14.34 6.36
C ASP A 226 -17.69 -12.86 6.70
N SER A 227 -18.45 -12.56 7.76
CA SER A 227 -18.66 -11.20 8.26
C SER A 227 -17.36 -10.56 8.77
N PHE A 228 -17.14 -9.29 8.45
CA PHE A 228 -16.07 -8.48 9.02
C PHE A 228 -16.24 -8.36 10.54
N ILE A 229 -15.31 -8.91 11.32
CA ILE A 229 -15.40 -9.04 12.78
C ILE A 229 -15.62 -7.67 13.44
N CYS A 230 -14.92 -6.63 12.97
CA CYS A 230 -15.08 -5.27 13.49
C CYS A 230 -16.39 -4.59 13.04
N GLY A 231 -16.89 -4.91 11.84
CA GLY A 231 -18.22 -4.46 11.41
C GLY A 231 -19.33 -5.08 12.27
N ALA A 232 -19.23 -6.38 12.53
CA ALA A 232 -20.12 -7.13 13.42
C ALA A 232 -20.06 -6.62 14.88
N ALA A 233 -18.86 -6.31 15.40
CA ALA A 233 -18.69 -5.78 16.77
C ALA A 233 -19.34 -4.39 16.94
N ILE A 234 -19.24 -3.53 15.92
CA ILE A 234 -19.92 -2.22 15.89
C ILE A 234 -21.43 -2.41 15.74
N HIS A 235 -21.87 -3.31 14.85
CA HIS A 235 -23.30 -3.61 14.65
C HIS A 235 -23.96 -4.14 15.94
N ALA A 236 -23.31 -5.08 16.63
CA ALA A 236 -23.77 -5.62 17.91
C ALA A 236 -23.92 -4.55 19.01
N GLY A 237 -23.03 -3.55 19.00
CA GLY A 237 -22.84 -2.58 20.10
C GLY A 237 -21.75 -2.99 21.09
N PHE A 238 -20.88 -3.92 20.70
CA PHE A 238 -19.79 -4.44 21.51
C PHE A 238 -18.53 -3.53 21.44
N VAL A 239 -18.34 -2.80 20.33
CA VAL A 239 -17.23 -1.86 20.10
C VAL A 239 -17.74 -0.53 19.52
N SER A 240 -17.09 0.59 19.87
CA SER A 240 -17.36 1.92 19.32
C SER A 240 -16.54 2.19 18.05
N ASP A 241 -17.21 2.65 16.99
CA ASP A 241 -16.57 3.09 15.74
C ASP A 241 -15.64 4.30 15.96
N GLN A 242 -15.92 5.16 16.94
CA GLN A 242 -15.18 6.40 17.19
C GLN A 242 -13.81 6.18 17.86
N ILE A 243 -13.69 5.18 18.73
CA ILE A 243 -12.47 4.94 19.55
C ILE A 243 -11.84 3.55 19.38
N GLY A 244 -12.46 2.67 18.59
CA GLY A 244 -12.10 1.25 18.54
C GLY A 244 -12.44 0.54 19.86
N GLY A 245 -11.88 -0.66 20.05
CA GLY A 245 -12.12 -1.46 21.25
C GLY A 245 -11.66 -2.90 21.09
N CYS A 246 -11.85 -3.71 22.12
CA CYS A 246 -11.43 -5.10 22.15
C CYS A 246 -12.39 -5.97 22.97
N GLY A 247 -12.24 -7.28 22.81
CA GLY A 247 -12.85 -8.28 23.67
C GLY A 247 -12.53 -9.68 23.16
N VAL A 248 -13.36 -10.64 23.51
CA VAL A 248 -13.26 -12.01 23.01
C VAL A 248 -14.41 -12.30 22.07
N VAL A 249 -14.08 -12.88 20.92
CA VAL A 249 -15.04 -13.46 19.98
C VAL A 249 -14.94 -14.98 20.10
N SER A 250 -16.08 -15.65 20.23
CA SER A 250 -16.17 -17.11 20.22
C SER A 250 -16.75 -17.57 18.89
N LEU A 251 -16.19 -18.65 18.36
CA LEU A 251 -16.88 -19.45 17.36
C LEU A 251 -18.00 -20.23 18.05
N VAL A 252 -19.11 -20.46 17.33
CA VAL A 252 -20.35 -21.11 17.85
C VAL A 252 -20.93 -22.11 16.84
N GLY A 253 -20.07 -22.68 15.99
CA GLY A 253 -20.41 -23.77 15.08
C GLY A 253 -21.34 -23.40 13.94
N GLU A 254 -22.07 -24.42 13.48
CA GLU A 254 -23.08 -24.28 12.44
C GLU A 254 -24.33 -23.58 12.99
N GLN A 255 -24.85 -22.61 12.25
CA GLN A 255 -26.06 -21.89 12.61
C GLN A 255 -26.93 -21.71 11.36
N SER A 256 -28.25 -21.69 11.55
CA SER A 256 -29.24 -21.60 10.48
C SER A 256 -30.06 -20.31 10.54
N ASN A 257 -30.21 -19.66 9.39
CA ASN A 257 -30.89 -18.38 9.18
C ASN A 257 -30.23 -17.22 9.97
N PHE A 258 -29.88 -16.17 9.25
CA PHE A 258 -29.16 -14.99 9.72
C PHE A 258 -30.01 -13.77 9.31
N PRO A 259 -30.70 -13.11 10.25
CA PRO A 259 -31.65 -12.04 9.90
C PRO A 259 -30.94 -10.75 9.46
N SER A 260 -31.52 -10.08 8.46
CA SER A 260 -31.14 -8.72 8.07
C SER A 260 -31.75 -7.71 9.05
N VAL A 261 -30.90 -7.07 9.87
CA VAL A 261 -31.31 -6.08 10.88
C VAL A 261 -30.48 -4.81 10.74
N LYS A 262 -30.99 -3.67 11.23
CA LYS A 262 -30.30 -2.38 11.20
C LYS A 262 -29.99 -1.88 12.60
N LYS A 263 -28.80 -2.18 13.11
CA LYS A 263 -28.32 -1.75 14.44
C LYS A 263 -27.07 -0.86 14.32
N ASN A 264 -26.94 0.15 15.20
CA ASN A 264 -25.81 1.09 15.25
C ASN A 264 -25.42 1.75 13.91
N HIS A 265 -26.44 1.99 13.06
CA HIS A 265 -26.32 2.52 11.69
C HIS A 265 -25.50 1.65 10.71
N ILE A 266 -25.32 0.37 10.99
CA ILE A 266 -24.98 -0.66 9.99
C ILE A 266 -26.28 -1.39 9.66
N SER A 267 -26.47 -1.83 8.42
CA SER A 267 -27.55 -2.76 8.03
C SER A 267 -26.89 -4.07 7.63
N SER A 268 -27.14 -5.13 8.41
CA SER A 268 -26.63 -6.45 8.08
C SER A 268 -27.30 -7.00 6.82
N ILE A 269 -26.80 -8.14 6.36
CA ILE A 269 -27.23 -8.89 5.19
C ILE A 269 -27.97 -10.12 5.70
N GLY A 270 -29.07 -10.48 5.03
CA GLY A 270 -29.84 -11.67 5.34
C GLY A 270 -29.30 -12.89 4.61
N PHE A 271 -29.17 -14.02 5.31
CA PHE A 271 -28.88 -15.32 4.72
C PHE A 271 -29.78 -16.35 5.38
N ASP A 272 -30.73 -16.92 4.65
CA ASP A 272 -31.85 -17.71 5.20
C ASP A 272 -31.56 -19.19 5.43
N SER A 273 -30.39 -19.68 4.99
CA SER A 273 -29.98 -21.08 5.14
C SER A 273 -28.93 -21.31 6.25
N TYR A 274 -28.35 -22.51 6.30
CA TYR A 274 -27.32 -22.93 7.26
C TYR A 274 -25.90 -22.61 6.76
N PHE A 275 -24.99 -22.33 7.70
CA PHE A 275 -23.58 -22.10 7.42
C PHE A 275 -22.68 -22.66 8.54
N PRO A 276 -21.61 -23.42 8.23
CA PRO A 276 -20.93 -24.28 9.20
C PRO A 276 -20.06 -23.54 10.24
N LYS A 277 -19.77 -22.25 10.01
CA LYS A 277 -18.89 -21.45 10.88
C LYS A 277 -19.52 -20.10 11.21
N SER A 278 -19.95 -19.94 12.46
CA SER A 278 -20.57 -18.73 12.97
C SER A 278 -19.85 -18.21 14.22
N PHE A 279 -20.03 -16.94 14.58
CA PHE A 279 -19.41 -16.35 15.76
C PHE A 279 -20.31 -15.40 16.55
N SER A 280 -20.00 -15.23 17.84
CA SER A 280 -20.63 -14.29 18.78
C SER A 280 -19.61 -13.65 19.73
N PHE A 281 -20.01 -12.64 20.50
CA PHE A 281 -19.10 -11.87 21.37
C PHE A 281 -19.30 -12.20 22.85
N VAL A 282 -18.21 -12.55 23.56
CA VAL A 282 -18.28 -13.08 24.93
C VAL A 282 -18.60 -11.98 25.94
N LYS A 283 -19.64 -12.21 26.75
CA LYS A 283 -20.14 -11.29 27.78
C LYS A 283 -19.05 -10.87 28.78
N GLY A 284 -19.02 -9.59 29.14
CA GLY A 284 -18.07 -9.04 30.11
C GLY A 284 -16.63 -8.85 29.59
N THR A 285 -16.27 -9.38 28.41
CA THR A 285 -14.91 -9.22 27.86
C THR A 285 -14.70 -7.90 27.08
N ALA A 286 -15.77 -7.18 26.77
CA ALA A 286 -15.72 -5.88 26.10
C ALA A 286 -14.91 -4.86 26.93
N SER A 287 -13.78 -4.41 26.38
CA SER A 287 -12.85 -3.52 27.07
C SER A 287 -12.43 -2.35 26.17
N THR A 288 -12.11 -1.22 26.81
CA THR A 288 -11.78 0.05 26.12
C THR A 288 -10.31 0.10 25.73
N CYS A 289 -9.86 -0.86 24.92
CA CYS A 289 -8.55 -0.85 24.24
C CYS A 289 -8.44 0.29 23.20
N ARG A 290 -8.48 1.54 23.66
CA ARG A 290 -8.54 2.75 22.82
C ARG A 290 -7.49 2.72 21.71
N ASP A 291 -7.89 3.12 20.51
CA ASP A 291 -6.98 3.30 19.39
C ASP A 291 -6.20 4.62 19.58
N LEU A 292 -4.96 4.52 20.05
CA LEU A 292 -4.12 5.69 20.33
C LEU A 292 -3.41 6.26 19.08
N ARG A 293 -3.77 5.85 17.85
CA ARG A 293 -3.15 6.42 16.63
C ARG A 293 -3.30 7.94 16.54
N TRP A 294 -4.44 8.48 16.95
CA TRP A 294 -4.72 9.93 16.91
C TRP A 294 -3.91 10.71 17.95
N PRO A 295 -3.83 10.28 19.23
CA PRO A 295 -2.81 10.76 20.18
C PRO A 295 -1.36 10.67 19.68
N LEU A 296 -0.96 9.53 19.08
CA LEU A 296 0.38 9.36 18.50
C LEU A 296 0.63 10.31 17.33
N LEU A 297 -0.40 10.61 16.53
CA LEU A 297 -0.34 11.58 15.44
C LEU A 297 -0.21 12.99 16.00
N ALA A 298 -0.96 13.36 17.04
CA ALA A 298 -0.83 14.66 17.70
C ALA A 298 0.60 14.89 18.25
N VAL A 299 1.19 13.88 18.90
CA VAL A 299 2.61 13.91 19.33
C VAL A 299 3.53 14.08 18.14
N SER A 300 3.41 13.23 17.13
CA SER A 300 4.32 13.20 15.97
C SER A 300 4.23 14.48 15.12
N LEU A 301 3.03 15.02 14.94
CA LEU A 301 2.74 16.28 14.26
C LEU A 301 3.31 17.47 15.04
N THR A 302 3.17 17.48 16.37
CA THR A 302 3.72 18.55 17.24
C THR A 302 5.25 18.57 17.15
N PHE A 303 5.92 17.43 17.34
CA PHE A 303 7.39 17.36 17.26
C PHE A 303 7.90 17.66 15.85
N THR A 304 7.29 17.12 14.78
CA THR A 304 7.72 17.46 13.40
C THR A 304 7.48 18.95 13.07
N SER A 305 6.39 19.56 13.56
CA SER A 305 6.10 20.98 13.35
C SER A 305 7.04 21.91 14.11
N LEU A 306 7.34 21.59 15.37
CA LEU A 306 8.36 22.33 16.15
C LEU A 306 9.72 22.24 15.46
N LEU A 307 10.17 21.03 15.09
CA LEU A 307 11.42 20.86 14.35
C LEU A 307 11.42 21.64 13.03
N SER A 308 10.29 21.67 12.32
CA SER A 308 10.12 22.47 11.10
C SER A 308 10.31 23.96 11.37
N LEU A 309 9.61 24.52 12.34
CA LEU A 309 9.66 25.96 12.64
C LEU A 309 11.06 26.40 13.11
N PHE A 310 11.72 25.60 13.94
CA PHE A 310 12.98 25.95 14.59
C PHE A 310 14.25 25.51 13.83
N THR A 311 14.14 24.86 12.66
CA THR A 311 15.31 24.34 11.90
C THR A 311 15.45 24.94 10.50
N THR A 312 16.53 25.71 10.28
CA THR A 312 16.93 26.19 8.94
C THR A 312 17.69 25.17 8.09
N SER A 313 18.36 24.18 8.72
CA SER A 313 19.22 23.21 8.02
C SER A 313 18.41 22.10 7.35
N PRO A 314 18.44 21.95 6.00
CA PRO A 314 17.78 20.84 5.32
C PRO A 314 18.33 19.47 5.74
N ALA A 315 19.61 19.40 6.12
CA ALA A 315 20.29 18.18 6.56
C ALA A 315 19.82 17.68 7.95
N VAL A 316 19.18 18.55 8.74
CA VAL A 316 18.54 18.17 10.00
C VAL A 316 17.04 17.98 9.77
N PHE A 317 16.39 18.93 9.10
CA PHE A 317 14.95 18.90 8.88
C PHE A 317 14.48 17.64 8.14
N PHE A 318 15.03 17.37 6.94
CA PHE A 318 14.48 16.31 6.10
C PHE A 318 14.67 14.90 6.68
N PRO A 319 15.89 14.46 7.09
CA PRO A 319 16.07 13.10 7.61
C PRO A 319 15.23 12.84 8.86
N SER A 320 15.15 13.80 9.78
CA SER A 320 14.41 13.63 11.04
C SER A 320 12.89 13.60 10.84
N VAL A 321 12.36 14.41 9.92
CA VAL A 321 10.94 14.34 9.55
C VAL A 321 10.64 13.02 8.82
N TYR A 322 11.50 12.59 7.88
CA TYR A 322 11.36 11.29 7.22
C TYR A 322 11.35 10.14 8.23
N ILE A 323 12.33 10.07 9.15
CA ILE A 323 12.42 9.03 10.17
C ILE A 323 11.19 9.04 11.08
N GLY A 324 10.80 10.22 11.59
CA GLY A 324 9.66 10.35 12.50
C GLY A 324 8.33 9.96 11.85
N ILE A 325 8.10 10.36 10.60
CA ILE A 325 6.89 10.00 9.85
C ILE A 325 6.93 8.52 9.43
N PHE A 326 8.08 7.97 9.03
CA PHE A 326 8.22 6.56 8.64
C PHE A 326 7.86 5.63 9.80
N PHE A 327 8.45 5.83 10.99
CA PHE A 327 8.10 5.01 12.15
C PHE A 327 6.69 5.30 12.68
N HIS A 328 6.17 6.52 12.53
CA HIS A 328 4.76 6.80 12.83
C HIS A 328 3.81 5.97 11.95
N VAL A 329 4.03 5.90 10.63
CA VAL A 329 3.20 5.08 9.74
C VAL A 329 3.39 3.61 10.04
N ALA A 330 4.64 3.13 10.02
CA ALA A 330 4.98 1.70 10.14
C ALA A 330 4.56 1.06 11.48
N LEU A 331 4.43 1.84 12.56
CA LEU A 331 4.13 1.33 13.91
C LEU A 331 2.77 1.77 14.46
N ALA A 332 2.17 2.86 13.95
CA ALA A 332 0.93 3.42 14.52
C ALA A 332 -0.23 3.56 13.52
N SER A 333 -0.13 4.48 12.55
CA SER A 333 -1.29 4.90 11.74
C SER A 333 -1.66 3.93 10.62
N ASP A 334 -0.68 3.25 10.01
CA ASP A 334 -0.90 2.25 8.96
C ASP A 334 0.22 1.18 8.96
N PRO A 335 0.32 0.36 10.03
CA PRO A 335 1.32 -0.69 10.12
C PRO A 335 0.99 -1.87 9.18
N PRO A 336 1.99 -2.71 8.83
CA PRO A 336 1.79 -3.96 8.09
C PRO A 336 0.78 -4.92 8.76
N ASN A 337 0.17 -5.79 7.95
CA ASN A 337 -0.77 -6.83 8.41
C ASN A 337 -0.03 -7.99 9.10
N LEU A 338 0.22 -7.90 10.41
CA LEU A 338 0.62 -9.03 11.25
C LEU A 338 -0.01 -8.94 12.65
N THR A 339 -0.14 -10.09 13.30
CA THR A 339 -0.83 -10.28 14.58
C THR A 339 0.00 -9.84 15.79
N ASP A 340 1.32 -10.01 15.74
CA ASP A 340 2.26 -9.65 16.81
C ASP A 340 3.05 -8.36 16.51
N TYR A 341 3.33 -7.62 17.58
CA TYR A 341 3.98 -6.32 17.53
C TYR A 341 5.49 -6.40 17.28
N TYR A 342 6.18 -7.46 17.72
CA TYR A 342 7.61 -7.63 17.43
C TYR A 342 7.85 -7.90 15.94
N ALA A 343 6.94 -8.64 15.29
CA ALA A 343 6.98 -8.84 13.85
C ALA A 343 6.75 -7.54 13.06
N ILE A 344 5.86 -6.65 13.53
CA ILE A 344 5.68 -5.29 12.96
C ILE A 344 6.99 -4.48 13.05
N ILE A 345 7.68 -4.51 14.19
CA ILE A 345 8.98 -3.84 14.37
C ILE A 345 10.03 -4.41 13.41
N SER A 346 10.12 -5.73 13.29
CA SER A 346 11.07 -6.40 12.38
C SER A 346 10.86 -5.98 10.92
N ILE A 347 9.61 -5.98 10.44
CA ILE A 347 9.27 -5.53 9.08
C ILE A 347 9.56 -4.04 8.89
N ALA A 348 9.26 -3.19 9.88
CA ALA A 348 9.56 -1.76 9.82
C ALA A 348 11.06 -1.49 9.66
N LEU A 349 11.91 -2.18 10.43
CA LEU A 349 13.37 -2.08 10.35
C LEU A 349 13.93 -2.60 9.02
N GLY A 350 13.45 -3.75 8.54
CA GLY A 350 13.87 -4.33 7.25
C GLY A 350 13.53 -3.41 6.06
N ARG A 351 12.38 -2.72 6.10
CA ARG A 351 11.97 -1.75 5.07
C ARG A 351 12.68 -0.39 5.21
N PHE A 352 13.07 0.00 6.42
CA PHE A 352 13.66 1.31 6.70
C PHE A 352 15.00 1.56 6.00
N LEU A 353 15.89 0.58 5.91
CA LEU A 353 17.24 0.79 5.36
C LEU A 353 17.22 1.09 3.84
N PRO A 354 16.56 0.29 2.97
CA PRO A 354 16.45 0.63 1.54
C PRO A 354 15.62 1.89 1.29
N ALA A 355 14.58 2.15 2.11
CA ALA A 355 13.80 3.39 2.06
C ALA A 355 14.69 4.62 2.35
N SER A 356 15.59 4.51 3.31
CA SER A 356 16.53 5.57 3.68
C SER A 356 17.55 5.87 2.59
N PHE A 357 17.98 4.86 1.81
CA PHE A 357 18.81 5.09 0.62
C PHE A 357 18.05 5.87 -0.46
N CYS A 358 16.80 5.50 -0.76
CA CYS A 358 15.94 6.21 -1.69
C CYS A 358 15.71 7.67 -1.24
N MET A 359 15.46 7.88 0.05
CA MET A 359 15.26 9.20 0.63
C MET A 359 16.55 10.02 0.75
N PHE A 360 17.73 9.39 0.87
CA PHE A 360 19.02 10.09 0.73
C PHE A 360 19.24 10.62 -0.69
N ALA A 361 18.86 9.86 -1.73
CA ALA A 361 18.91 10.33 -3.12
C ALA A 361 17.92 11.51 -3.35
N VAL A 362 16.67 11.35 -2.91
CA VAL A 362 15.66 12.42 -2.95
C VAL A 362 16.13 13.67 -2.19
N TYR A 363 16.72 13.50 -1.01
CA TYR A 363 17.33 14.58 -0.25
C TYR A 363 18.41 15.32 -1.04
N LYS A 364 19.41 14.57 -1.54
CA LYS A 364 20.61 15.10 -2.18
C LYS A 364 20.29 15.88 -3.46
N TYR A 365 19.38 15.37 -4.29
CA TYR A 365 19.09 15.93 -5.62
C TYR A 365 17.84 16.82 -5.69
N CYS A 366 16.85 16.63 -4.81
CA CYS A 366 15.56 17.33 -4.89
C CYS A 366 15.31 18.26 -3.69
N VAL A 367 15.33 17.72 -2.47
CA VAL A 367 14.91 18.46 -1.26
C VAL A 367 15.93 19.52 -0.85
N ARG A 368 17.23 19.17 -0.84
CA ARG A 368 18.30 20.10 -0.47
C ARG A 368 18.30 21.35 -1.35
N ARG A 369 17.97 21.21 -2.65
CA ARG A 369 17.86 22.36 -3.58
C ARG A 369 16.68 23.26 -3.22
N GLN A 370 15.51 22.69 -2.96
CA GLN A 370 14.30 23.44 -2.64
C GLN A 370 14.38 24.17 -1.28
N GLN A 371 15.04 23.56 -0.29
CA GLN A 371 15.08 24.09 1.07
C GLN A 371 16.32 24.95 1.40
N ALA A 372 17.39 24.90 0.59
CA ALA A 372 18.60 25.70 0.83
C ALA A 372 18.30 27.22 0.83
N GLY A 373 18.52 27.86 1.99
CA GLY A 373 18.25 29.28 2.19
C GLY A 373 16.75 29.62 2.27
N LEU A 374 15.87 28.66 2.56
CA LEU A 374 14.45 28.93 2.79
C LEU A 374 14.25 29.60 4.17
N GLN A 375 13.89 30.88 4.17
CA GLN A 375 13.60 31.64 5.39
C GLN A 375 12.13 31.62 5.80
N ALA A 376 11.24 31.09 4.96
CA ALA A 376 9.80 31.01 5.23
C ALA A 376 9.46 29.76 6.06
N GLN A 377 9.78 29.76 7.36
CA GLN A 377 9.64 28.55 8.19
C GLN A 377 8.18 28.12 8.39
N ILE A 378 7.25 29.06 8.53
CA ILE A 378 5.81 28.74 8.68
C ILE A 378 5.26 28.20 7.34
N GLU A 379 5.66 28.79 6.21
CA GLU A 379 5.26 28.28 4.89
C GLU A 379 5.83 26.88 4.61
N LYS A 380 7.07 26.60 5.04
CA LYS A 380 7.68 25.26 4.98
C LYS A 380 6.87 24.25 5.82
N THR A 381 6.48 24.63 7.04
CA THR A 381 5.68 23.80 7.93
C THR A 381 4.29 23.52 7.34
N ILE A 382 3.57 24.53 6.87
CA ILE A 382 2.21 24.35 6.33
C ILE A 382 2.22 23.60 4.99
N LEU A 383 3.08 24.00 4.04
CA LEU A 383 3.06 23.44 2.69
C LEU A 383 3.81 22.11 2.60
N TRP A 384 5.10 22.09 3.00
CA TRP A 384 5.94 20.91 2.81
C TRP A 384 5.64 19.84 3.87
N LEU A 385 5.65 20.19 5.16
CA LEU A 385 5.37 19.21 6.23
C LEU A 385 3.88 18.83 6.27
N GLY A 386 2.96 19.79 6.13
CA GLY A 386 1.52 19.51 6.00
C GLY A 386 1.22 18.62 4.80
N GLY A 387 1.80 18.91 3.63
CA GLY A 387 1.72 18.02 2.46
C GLY A 387 2.28 16.62 2.74
N CYS A 388 3.42 16.52 3.43
CA CYS A 388 4.01 15.23 3.81
C CYS A 388 3.10 14.41 4.73
N TRP A 389 2.42 15.04 5.70
CA TRP A 389 1.43 14.34 6.53
C TRP A 389 0.19 13.91 5.74
N VAL A 390 -0.29 14.74 4.79
CA VAL A 390 -1.42 14.39 3.91
C VAL A 390 -1.09 13.18 3.02
N GLY A 391 0.14 13.07 2.51
CA GLY A 391 0.60 11.90 1.75
C GLY A 391 0.89 10.68 2.62
N ALA A 392 1.42 10.86 3.84
CA ALA A 392 1.73 9.75 4.75
C ALA A 392 0.47 9.06 5.30
N LEU A 393 -0.63 9.81 5.42
CA LEU A 393 -1.95 9.33 5.85
C LEU A 393 -2.86 9.01 4.64
N ASN A 394 -2.28 8.45 3.57
CA ASN A 394 -2.97 8.11 2.31
C ASN A 394 -4.30 7.37 2.51
N ASN A 395 -4.32 6.43 3.47
CA ASN A 395 -5.47 5.62 3.89
C ASN A 395 -6.64 6.43 4.49
N TYR A 396 -6.39 7.68 4.92
CA TYR A 396 -7.40 8.64 5.38
C TYR A 396 -7.63 9.80 4.40
N THR A 397 -6.77 9.99 3.40
CA THR A 397 -6.80 11.15 2.48
C THR A 397 -7.18 10.76 1.05
N PHE A 398 -6.29 10.13 0.29
CA PHE A 398 -6.50 9.85 -1.13
C PHE A 398 -7.22 8.53 -1.40
N ASP A 399 -7.07 7.51 -0.53
CA ASP A 399 -7.75 6.20 -0.69
C ASP A 399 -9.28 6.26 -0.52
N LYS A 400 -9.82 7.43 -0.16
CA LYS A 400 -11.26 7.71 -0.07
C LYS A 400 -11.81 8.48 -1.27
N ILE A 401 -11.00 8.76 -2.29
CA ILE A 401 -11.47 9.26 -3.59
C ILE A 401 -12.05 8.06 -4.38
N PRO A 402 -13.23 8.18 -5.03
CA PRO A 402 -13.87 7.08 -5.76
C PRO A 402 -13.20 6.79 -7.11
N ILE A 403 -11.92 6.41 -7.08
CA ILE A 403 -11.10 6.01 -8.24
C ILE A 403 -10.15 4.84 -7.89
N GLN A 404 -10.50 4.05 -6.86
CA GLN A 404 -9.64 3.00 -6.29
C GLN A 404 -9.20 1.94 -7.32
N ARG A 405 -10.01 1.72 -8.36
CA ARG A 405 -9.69 0.93 -9.54
C ARG A 405 -10.11 1.72 -10.78
N LEU A 406 -9.28 1.68 -11.83
CA LEU A 406 -9.55 2.37 -13.10
C LEU A 406 -10.16 1.43 -14.16
N THR A 407 -10.94 0.43 -13.74
CA THR A 407 -11.61 -0.47 -14.69
C THR A 407 -12.86 0.18 -15.28
N PRO A 408 -13.26 -0.15 -16.52
CA PRO A 408 -14.52 0.32 -17.12
C PRO A 408 -15.79 -0.16 -16.38
N HIS A 409 -15.66 -1.12 -15.48
CA HIS A 409 -16.73 -1.65 -14.63
C HIS A 409 -16.90 -0.77 -13.38
N ASP A 410 -15.83 -0.59 -12.62
CA ASP A 410 -15.86 0.10 -11.32
C ASP A 410 -16.18 1.60 -11.50
N ILE A 411 -15.69 2.21 -12.59
CA ILE A 411 -16.01 3.60 -12.97
C ILE A 411 -17.51 3.80 -13.27
N LYS A 412 -18.24 2.75 -13.65
CA LYS A 412 -19.70 2.79 -13.89
C LYS A 412 -20.51 2.51 -12.62
N GLN A 413 -20.04 1.59 -11.77
CA GLN A 413 -20.76 1.22 -10.55
C GLN A 413 -20.53 2.20 -9.39
N GLN A 414 -19.33 2.78 -9.25
CA GLN A 414 -18.99 3.62 -8.11
C GLN A 414 -19.53 5.06 -8.29
N PRO A 415 -20.45 5.53 -7.42
CA PRO A 415 -21.07 6.85 -7.57
C PRO A 415 -20.03 7.97 -7.42
N GLY A 416 -19.97 8.86 -8.41
CA GLY A 416 -19.03 9.98 -8.44
C GLY A 416 -17.64 9.67 -9.01
N ALA A 417 -17.37 8.45 -9.49
CA ALA A 417 -16.06 8.10 -10.03
C ALA A 417 -15.65 8.91 -11.27
N VAL A 418 -16.57 9.08 -12.23
CA VAL A 418 -16.33 9.86 -13.46
C VAL A 418 -15.91 11.32 -13.17
N PRO A 419 -16.67 12.14 -12.40
CA PRO A 419 -16.25 13.51 -12.10
C PRO A 419 -14.97 13.57 -11.26
N ALA A 420 -14.75 12.63 -10.33
CA ALA A 420 -13.50 12.56 -9.55
C ALA A 420 -12.29 12.32 -10.46
N LEU A 421 -12.38 11.38 -11.40
CA LEU A 421 -11.34 11.08 -12.39
C LEU A 421 -11.02 12.30 -13.26
N VAL A 422 -12.03 12.99 -13.78
CA VAL A 422 -11.85 14.21 -14.60
C VAL A 422 -11.15 15.31 -13.80
N ILE A 423 -11.56 15.56 -12.55
CA ILE A 423 -10.94 16.56 -11.68
C ILE A 423 -9.47 16.21 -11.40
N VAL A 424 -9.16 14.95 -11.10
CA VAL A 424 -7.78 14.49 -10.84
C VAL A 424 -6.90 14.63 -12.09
N VAL A 425 -7.37 14.20 -13.27
CA VAL A 425 -6.60 14.31 -14.53
C VAL A 425 -6.32 15.76 -14.90
N LEU A 426 -7.31 16.64 -14.84
CA LEU A 426 -7.14 18.08 -15.11
C LEU A 426 -6.21 18.76 -14.10
N SER A 427 -6.29 18.36 -12.82
CA SER A 427 -5.40 18.85 -11.77
C SER A 427 -3.95 18.41 -12.01
N LEU A 428 -3.70 17.13 -12.28
CA LEU A 428 -2.36 16.60 -12.56
C LEU A 428 -1.75 17.22 -13.82
N PHE A 429 -2.54 17.41 -14.89
CA PHE A 429 -2.10 18.11 -16.10
C PHE A 429 -1.69 19.57 -15.82
N SER A 430 -2.52 20.29 -15.05
CA SER A 430 -2.25 21.68 -14.66
C SER A 430 -0.99 21.80 -13.78
N ILE A 431 -0.80 20.86 -12.85
CA ILE A 431 0.41 20.74 -12.03
C ILE A 431 1.63 20.47 -12.90
N ALA A 432 1.57 19.50 -13.82
CA ALA A 432 2.67 19.16 -14.71
C ALA A 432 3.10 20.35 -15.59
N LEU A 433 2.13 21.07 -16.16
CA LEU A 433 2.39 22.29 -16.95
C LEU A 433 3.05 23.40 -16.11
N GLY A 434 2.55 23.63 -14.88
CA GLY A 434 3.12 24.60 -13.95
C GLY A 434 4.55 24.26 -13.49
N GLN A 435 4.82 22.99 -13.22
CA GLN A 435 6.17 22.51 -12.86
C GLN A 435 7.12 22.57 -14.05
N ALA A 436 6.68 22.18 -15.26
CA ALA A 436 7.47 22.30 -16.48
C ALA A 436 7.80 23.77 -16.82
N TRP A 437 6.85 24.69 -16.63
CA TRP A 437 7.11 26.13 -16.76
C TRP A 437 8.12 26.63 -15.72
N ALA A 438 7.99 26.22 -14.45
CA ALA A 438 8.94 26.62 -13.41
C ALA A 438 10.35 26.05 -13.67
N LEU A 439 10.49 24.80 -14.15
CA LEU A 439 11.75 24.21 -14.62
C LEU A 439 12.34 24.96 -15.82
N ARG A 440 11.49 25.43 -16.75
CA ARG A 440 11.88 26.24 -17.91
C ARG A 440 12.47 27.58 -17.49
N ILE A 441 11.87 28.26 -16.52
CA ILE A 441 12.34 29.56 -16.02
C ILE A 441 13.72 29.45 -15.32
N GLU A 442 14.01 28.31 -14.68
CA GLU A 442 15.37 28.01 -14.17
C GLU A 442 16.36 27.49 -15.24
N GLY A 443 15.97 27.41 -16.52
CA GLY A 443 16.80 26.85 -17.59
C GLY A 443 17.07 25.34 -17.48
N ARG A 444 16.36 24.62 -16.59
CA ARG A 444 16.59 23.20 -16.29
C ARG A 444 15.75 22.24 -17.11
N LEU A 445 14.66 22.71 -17.74
CA LEU A 445 13.72 21.86 -18.49
C LEU A 445 14.37 20.85 -19.47
N PRO A 446 15.42 21.18 -20.27
CA PRO A 446 16.04 20.18 -21.16
C PRO A 446 16.58 18.94 -20.42
N LYS A 447 17.20 19.14 -19.24
CA LYS A 447 17.76 18.04 -18.45
C LYS A 447 16.67 17.17 -17.80
N TYR A 448 15.55 17.79 -17.41
CA TYR A 448 14.41 17.05 -16.87
C TYR A 448 13.62 16.31 -17.94
N LEU A 449 13.47 16.88 -19.15
CA LEU A 449 12.88 16.16 -20.29
C LEU A 449 13.70 14.93 -20.67
N ALA A 450 15.03 14.96 -20.56
CA ALA A 450 15.87 13.78 -20.73
C ALA A 450 15.62 12.71 -19.64
N ILE A 451 15.56 13.11 -18.37
CA ILE A 451 15.27 12.19 -17.24
C ILE A 451 13.87 11.56 -17.38
N TYR A 452 12.84 12.37 -17.65
CA TYR A 452 11.49 11.88 -17.87
C TYR A 452 11.37 11.06 -19.16
N GLY A 453 12.15 11.37 -20.20
CA GLY A 453 12.29 10.53 -21.40
C GLY A 453 12.84 9.14 -21.07
N ILE A 454 13.89 9.05 -20.25
CA ILE A 454 14.43 7.77 -19.76
C ILE A 454 13.36 7.02 -18.96
N PHE A 455 12.65 7.68 -18.04
CA PHE A 455 11.57 7.04 -17.27
C PHE A 455 10.46 6.49 -18.18
N VAL A 456 10.03 7.24 -19.20
CA VAL A 456 9.03 6.80 -20.17
C VAL A 456 9.53 5.64 -21.02
N VAL A 457 10.78 5.68 -21.52
CA VAL A 457 11.37 4.58 -22.30
C VAL A 457 11.50 3.31 -21.45
N SER A 458 11.93 3.41 -20.19
CA SER A 458 11.98 2.27 -19.27
C SER A 458 10.58 1.72 -19.00
N LEU A 459 9.58 2.56 -18.76
CA LEU A 459 8.19 2.10 -18.56
C LEU A 459 7.62 1.44 -19.82
N LEU A 460 7.88 1.96 -21.01
CA LEU A 460 7.47 1.33 -22.28
C LEU A 460 8.18 -0.03 -22.49
N GLY A 461 9.45 -0.14 -22.11
CA GLY A 461 10.19 -1.40 -22.10
C GLY A 461 9.59 -2.44 -21.14
N LEU A 462 9.10 -2.00 -19.97
CA LEU A 462 8.39 -2.86 -19.03
C LEU A 462 7.00 -3.27 -19.56
N VAL A 463 6.25 -2.36 -20.18
CA VAL A 463 4.96 -2.67 -20.85
C VAL A 463 5.14 -3.69 -21.99
N ALA A 464 6.31 -3.73 -22.63
CA ALA A 464 6.62 -4.70 -23.69
C ALA A 464 6.96 -6.11 -23.18
N VAL A 465 7.03 -6.35 -21.87
CA VAL A 465 7.33 -7.69 -21.31
C VAL A 465 6.08 -8.58 -21.43
N PRO A 466 6.14 -9.70 -22.18
CA PRO A 466 4.96 -10.56 -22.38
C PRO A 466 4.52 -11.23 -21.07
N LYS A 467 3.20 -11.44 -20.92
CA LYS A 467 2.55 -12.05 -19.75
C LYS A 467 2.72 -11.28 -18.41
N MET A 468 3.19 -10.04 -18.44
CA MET A 468 3.23 -9.15 -17.27
C MET A 468 2.39 -7.90 -17.56
N ASN A 469 1.95 -7.18 -16.52
CA ASN A 469 1.41 -5.83 -16.69
C ASN A 469 2.06 -4.86 -15.68
N VAL A 470 2.10 -3.58 -16.04
CA VAL A 470 2.71 -2.52 -15.22
C VAL A 470 1.73 -2.02 -14.15
N ARG A 471 2.11 -2.13 -12.87
CA ARG A 471 1.39 -1.58 -11.72
C ARG A 471 2.22 -0.46 -11.07
N ILE A 472 1.82 0.79 -11.30
CA ILE A 472 2.51 1.95 -10.70
C ILE A 472 1.93 2.25 -9.32
N HIS A 473 2.46 1.57 -8.30
CA HIS A 473 2.19 1.89 -6.89
C HIS A 473 2.52 3.37 -6.58
N HIS A 474 1.81 3.96 -5.61
CA HIS A 474 1.96 5.37 -5.24
C HIS A 474 3.38 5.74 -4.79
N TYR A 475 4.13 4.80 -4.22
CA TYR A 475 5.55 5.01 -3.90
C TYR A 475 6.44 5.14 -5.16
N ILE A 476 6.13 4.39 -6.22
CA ILE A 476 6.84 4.46 -7.52
C ILE A 476 6.50 5.79 -8.18
N LEU A 477 5.22 6.15 -8.22
CA LEU A 477 4.73 7.44 -8.71
C LEU A 477 5.41 8.62 -7.99
N ALA A 478 5.57 8.52 -6.67
CA ALA A 478 6.30 9.50 -5.87
C ALA A 478 7.77 9.65 -6.32
N LEU A 479 8.52 8.54 -6.44
CA LEU A 479 9.92 8.59 -6.89
C LEU A 479 10.06 9.18 -8.31
N LEU A 480 9.14 8.88 -9.21
CA LEU A 480 9.12 9.43 -10.57
C LEU A 480 8.82 10.94 -10.58
N LEU A 481 7.88 11.42 -9.77
CA LEU A 481 7.42 12.82 -9.81
C LEU A 481 8.22 13.79 -8.92
N VAL A 482 8.83 13.32 -7.82
CA VAL A 482 9.62 14.15 -6.88
C VAL A 482 10.70 15.01 -7.58
N PRO A 483 11.50 14.52 -8.54
CA PRO A 483 12.49 15.33 -9.24
C PRO A 483 11.93 16.61 -9.88
N GLY A 484 10.72 16.51 -10.46
CA GLY A 484 9.99 17.63 -11.05
C GLY A 484 9.67 18.75 -10.06
N THR A 485 9.57 18.46 -8.75
CA THR A 485 9.25 19.43 -7.69
C THR A 485 10.44 20.22 -7.15
N SER A 486 11.65 20.05 -7.69
CA SER A 486 12.90 20.56 -7.11
C SER A 486 13.10 22.10 -7.13
N MET A 487 12.07 22.89 -7.47
CA MET A 487 12.10 24.36 -7.48
C MET A 487 11.62 24.91 -6.14
N GLN A 488 12.14 26.08 -5.75
CA GLN A 488 11.72 26.79 -4.54
C GLN A 488 10.52 27.70 -4.85
N THR A 489 9.35 27.10 -5.12
CA THR A 489 8.05 27.78 -5.24
C THR A 489 7.01 27.13 -4.33
N ARG A 490 5.97 27.90 -3.94
CA ARG A 490 4.94 27.45 -2.98
C ARG A 490 4.22 26.16 -3.41
N PRO A 491 3.75 25.98 -4.67
CA PRO A 491 3.15 24.71 -5.08
C PRO A 491 4.14 23.55 -5.02
N SER A 492 5.41 23.80 -5.37
CA SER A 492 6.45 22.77 -5.37
C SER A 492 6.83 22.30 -3.96
N LEU A 493 6.72 23.16 -2.93
CA LEU A 493 6.83 22.73 -1.52
C LEU A 493 5.73 21.71 -1.18
N LEU A 494 4.48 22.04 -1.52
CA LEU A 494 3.31 21.20 -1.25
C LEU A 494 3.40 19.86 -1.98
N PHE A 495 3.69 19.88 -3.29
CA PHE A 495 3.79 18.66 -4.09
C PHE A 495 4.98 17.78 -3.67
N GLN A 496 6.13 18.37 -3.34
CA GLN A 496 7.26 17.60 -2.81
C GLN A 496 6.92 16.94 -1.47
N GLY A 497 6.24 17.66 -0.58
CA GLY A 497 5.71 17.12 0.66
C GLY A 497 4.80 15.93 0.41
N ILE A 498 3.72 16.11 -0.36
CA ILE A 498 2.73 15.05 -0.67
C ILE A 498 3.42 13.81 -1.25
N LEU A 499 4.31 13.95 -2.23
CA LEU A 499 4.96 12.81 -2.86
C LEU A 499 5.92 12.09 -1.88
N VAL A 500 6.69 12.82 -1.05
CA VAL A 500 7.49 12.19 0.03
C VAL A 500 6.60 11.44 1.02
N GLY A 501 5.44 12.01 1.38
CA GLY A 501 4.43 11.35 2.22
C GLY A 501 3.91 10.05 1.59
N LEU A 502 3.54 10.08 0.31
CA LEU A 502 3.06 8.90 -0.43
C LEU A 502 4.13 7.81 -0.53
N PHE A 503 5.40 8.17 -0.74
CA PHE A 503 6.51 7.23 -0.67
C PHE A 503 6.62 6.58 0.72
N ILE A 504 6.57 7.38 1.78
CA ILE A 504 6.63 6.88 3.16
C ILE A 504 5.45 5.94 3.44
N ASN A 505 4.22 6.31 3.06
CA ASN A 505 3.05 5.45 3.24
C ASN A 505 3.24 4.10 2.51
N GLY A 506 3.53 4.14 1.20
CA GLY A 506 3.68 2.94 0.38
C GLY A 506 4.76 1.99 0.91
N ILE A 507 5.96 2.49 1.18
CA ILE A 507 7.04 1.62 1.66
C ILE A 507 6.84 1.17 3.11
N ALA A 508 6.36 2.02 4.02
CA ALA A 508 6.10 1.60 5.40
C ALA A 508 5.03 0.51 5.46
N ARG A 509 3.89 0.72 4.79
CA ARG A 509 2.72 -0.16 4.86
C ARG A 509 2.83 -1.40 3.97
N TRP A 510 3.30 -1.27 2.74
CA TRP A 510 3.32 -2.35 1.73
C TRP A 510 4.73 -2.86 1.43
N GLY A 511 5.73 -1.99 1.42
CA GLY A 511 7.11 -2.32 1.08
C GLY A 511 7.43 -2.06 -0.39
N PHE A 512 8.51 -2.66 -0.89
CA PHE A 512 8.97 -2.52 -2.27
C PHE A 512 8.27 -3.54 -3.18
N ASP A 513 6.97 -3.34 -3.41
CA ASP A 513 6.18 -4.15 -4.35
C ASP A 513 6.55 -3.83 -5.81
N SER A 514 6.49 -4.83 -6.69
CA SER A 514 7.01 -4.77 -8.05
C SER A 514 6.32 -3.72 -8.93
N ILE A 515 7.06 -3.22 -9.93
CA ILE A 515 6.52 -2.42 -11.04
C ILE A 515 5.81 -3.32 -12.06
N LEU A 516 6.26 -4.57 -12.21
CA LEU A 516 5.65 -5.59 -13.06
C LEU A 516 5.06 -6.70 -12.19
N GLN A 517 3.76 -6.92 -12.34
CA GLN A 517 3.05 -8.03 -11.70
C GLN A 517 2.41 -8.90 -12.78
N THR A 518 2.24 -10.18 -12.47
CA THR A 518 1.47 -11.12 -13.28
C THR A 518 0.00 -10.68 -13.34
N PRO A 519 -0.79 -11.12 -14.35
CA PRO A 519 -2.23 -10.86 -14.41
C PRO A 519 -2.96 -11.30 -13.13
N ASP A 520 -2.49 -12.35 -12.47
CA ASP A 520 -3.16 -12.95 -11.32
C ASP A 520 -2.86 -12.19 -10.02
N GLU A 521 -1.61 -11.75 -9.79
CA GLU A 521 -1.26 -10.81 -8.70
C GLU A 521 -1.97 -9.44 -8.82
N LEU A 522 -2.23 -9.00 -10.05
CA LEU A 522 -2.95 -7.77 -10.34
C LEU A 522 -4.46 -7.88 -10.11
N ARG A 523 -5.03 -9.02 -10.47
CA ARG A 523 -6.45 -9.32 -10.28
C ARG A 523 -6.77 -9.58 -8.80
N GLY A 524 -5.91 -10.33 -8.10
CA GLY A 524 -6.10 -10.68 -6.70
C GLY A 524 -7.37 -11.50 -6.47
N ASP A 525 -8.27 -10.95 -5.67
CA ASP A 525 -9.58 -11.50 -5.27
C ASP A 525 -10.75 -10.97 -6.14
N ALA A 526 -10.48 -10.60 -7.40
CA ALA A 526 -11.50 -10.22 -8.37
C ALA A 526 -11.78 -11.35 -9.39
N GLN A 527 -12.95 -11.30 -10.03
CA GLN A 527 -13.41 -12.28 -11.02
C GLN A 527 -12.38 -12.52 -12.14
N LEU A 528 -12.17 -13.79 -12.49
CA LEU A 528 -11.12 -14.29 -13.38
C LEU A 528 -11.40 -13.98 -14.85
N GLY A 529 -12.67 -14.02 -15.26
CA GLY A 529 -13.12 -13.96 -16.65
C GLY A 529 -13.06 -15.32 -17.35
N THR A 530 -13.19 -16.40 -16.58
CA THR A 530 -13.14 -17.80 -17.06
C THR A 530 -14.46 -18.26 -17.69
N LEU A 531 -14.42 -19.41 -18.38
CA LEU A 531 -15.65 -20.08 -18.79
C LEU A 531 -16.41 -20.58 -17.55
N LEU A 532 -17.74 -20.49 -17.60
CA LEU A 532 -18.64 -20.99 -16.56
C LEU A 532 -19.22 -22.35 -16.98
N PRO A 533 -19.39 -23.31 -16.06
CA PRO A 533 -20.07 -24.58 -16.37
C PRO A 533 -21.50 -24.39 -16.85
N LEU A 534 -21.86 -25.07 -17.95
CA LEU A 534 -23.26 -25.35 -18.27
C LEU A 534 -23.66 -26.62 -17.53
N ILE A 535 -24.59 -26.51 -16.60
CA ILE A 535 -25.12 -27.65 -15.82
C ILE A 535 -26.45 -28.09 -16.44
N LEU A 536 -26.66 -29.40 -16.54
CA LEU A 536 -27.91 -29.97 -17.06
C LEU A 536 -29.04 -29.82 -16.01
N PRO A 537 -30.32 -29.81 -16.44
CA PRO A 537 -31.46 -29.73 -15.51
C PRO A 537 -31.37 -30.84 -14.44
N PRO A 538 -31.39 -30.50 -13.14
CA PRO A 538 -31.05 -31.45 -12.09
C PRO A 538 -32.11 -32.54 -11.89
N ILE A 539 -31.67 -33.74 -11.53
CA ILE A 539 -32.53 -34.86 -11.18
C ILE A 539 -32.83 -34.77 -9.68
N ILE A 540 -34.09 -34.46 -9.33
CA ILE A 540 -34.51 -34.19 -7.95
C ILE A 540 -35.40 -35.32 -7.43
N HIS A 541 -34.99 -35.95 -6.33
CA HIS A 541 -35.82 -36.91 -5.60
C HIS A 541 -36.24 -36.30 -4.26
N ASN A 542 -37.37 -35.58 -4.26
CA ASN A 542 -37.88 -34.88 -3.06
C ASN A 542 -38.43 -35.81 -1.96
N ASN A 543 -38.67 -37.09 -2.26
CA ASN A 543 -38.96 -38.16 -1.29
C ASN A 543 -40.08 -37.83 -0.25
N PHE A 544 -41.05 -37.00 -0.62
CA PHE A 544 -42.14 -36.58 0.26
C PHE A 544 -42.95 -37.78 0.78
N GLY A 545 -43.17 -37.82 2.09
CA GLY A 545 -43.87 -38.92 2.76
C GLY A 545 -43.05 -40.21 2.96
N LEU A 546 -41.81 -40.28 2.44
CA LEU A 546 -40.92 -41.42 2.62
C LEU A 546 -39.90 -41.15 3.74
N SER A 547 -39.36 -42.23 4.34
CA SER A 547 -38.29 -42.15 5.35
C SER A 547 -36.89 -41.93 4.75
N LEU A 548 -36.80 -41.63 3.45
CA LEU A 548 -35.56 -41.32 2.75
C LEU A 548 -35.32 -39.81 2.75
N PRO A 549 -34.08 -39.32 2.96
CA PRO A 549 -33.79 -37.90 2.81
C PRO A 549 -33.95 -37.48 1.33
N PRO A 550 -34.38 -36.25 1.04
CA PRO A 550 -34.42 -35.76 -0.33
C PRO A 550 -33.00 -35.56 -0.87
N ASN A 551 -32.81 -35.80 -2.17
CA ASN A 551 -31.55 -35.55 -2.85
C ASN A 551 -31.75 -34.84 -4.21
N ILE A 552 -30.66 -34.25 -4.71
CA ILE A 552 -30.56 -33.56 -5.98
C ILE A 552 -29.26 -33.99 -6.67
N THR A 553 -29.32 -34.34 -7.95
CA THR A 553 -28.16 -34.75 -8.74
C THR A 553 -27.95 -33.80 -9.92
N PHE A 554 -26.73 -33.27 -10.02
CA PHE A 554 -26.28 -32.41 -11.10
C PHE A 554 -25.35 -33.19 -12.03
N GLU A 555 -25.53 -32.99 -13.32
CA GLU A 555 -24.71 -33.55 -14.40
C GLU A 555 -24.30 -32.44 -15.36
N TRP A 556 -23.23 -32.65 -16.12
CA TRP A 556 -22.69 -31.65 -17.05
C TRP A 556 -22.21 -32.34 -18.35
N PRO A 557 -22.23 -31.64 -19.50
CA PRO A 557 -21.77 -32.21 -20.75
C PRO A 557 -20.26 -32.51 -20.72
N LEU A 558 -19.88 -33.58 -21.42
CA LEU A 558 -18.49 -34.04 -21.57
C LEU A 558 -18.15 -34.24 -23.07
N PRO A 559 -16.86 -34.15 -23.46
CA PRO A 559 -15.69 -33.84 -22.62
C PRO A 559 -15.67 -32.39 -22.13
N LEU A 560 -14.89 -32.09 -21.10
CA LEU A 560 -14.76 -30.73 -20.59
C LEU A 560 -14.12 -29.78 -21.62
N PRO A 561 -14.38 -28.45 -21.55
CA PRO A 561 -13.71 -27.51 -22.42
C PRO A 561 -12.19 -27.55 -22.22
N LYS A 562 -11.44 -27.45 -23.32
CA LYS A 562 -9.97 -27.57 -23.32
C LYS A 562 -9.33 -26.66 -22.25
N TYR A 563 -8.33 -27.22 -21.55
CA TYR A 563 -7.59 -26.63 -20.41
C TYR A 563 -8.28 -26.68 -19.04
N TYR A 564 -9.47 -27.29 -18.95
CA TYR A 564 -10.09 -27.65 -17.66
C TYR A 564 -10.05 -29.17 -17.46
N ASP A 565 -9.76 -29.58 -16.23
CA ASP A 565 -9.57 -30.98 -15.83
C ASP A 565 -10.75 -31.50 -14.98
N GLY A 566 -11.61 -30.61 -14.48
CA GLY A 566 -12.65 -30.94 -13.52
C GLY A 566 -13.64 -29.82 -13.19
N LEU A 567 -14.50 -30.06 -12.20
CA LEU A 567 -15.44 -29.10 -11.62
C LEU A 567 -15.35 -29.07 -10.08
N SER A 568 -15.59 -27.88 -9.51
CA SER A 568 -15.91 -27.67 -8.09
C SER A 568 -17.36 -27.21 -7.94
N VAL A 569 -18.00 -27.61 -6.83
CA VAL A 569 -19.35 -27.18 -6.47
C VAL A 569 -19.35 -26.62 -5.04
N LEU A 570 -19.84 -25.40 -4.89
CA LEU A 570 -20.20 -24.82 -3.59
C LEU A 570 -21.66 -25.12 -3.27
N VAL A 571 -21.95 -25.47 -2.02
CA VAL A 571 -23.30 -25.50 -1.45
C VAL A 571 -23.31 -24.57 -0.24
N ASN A 572 -24.19 -23.56 -0.24
CA ASN A 572 -24.25 -22.49 0.76
C ASN A 572 -22.89 -21.79 0.97
N ASP A 573 -22.20 -21.49 -0.13
CA ASP A 573 -20.90 -20.80 -0.14
C ASP A 573 -19.76 -21.62 0.54
N VAL A 574 -19.88 -22.96 0.54
CA VAL A 574 -18.88 -23.93 1.03
C VAL A 574 -18.57 -24.97 -0.06
N GLU A 575 -17.30 -25.20 -0.39
CA GLU A 575 -16.90 -26.25 -1.35
C GLU A 575 -17.30 -27.65 -0.82
N ARG A 576 -18.21 -28.35 -1.51
CA ARG A 576 -18.69 -29.70 -1.12
C ARG A 576 -18.25 -30.81 -2.07
N PHE A 577 -17.86 -30.46 -3.29
CA PHE A 577 -17.46 -31.43 -4.31
C PHE A 577 -16.24 -30.96 -5.08
N ARG A 578 -15.39 -31.93 -5.42
CA ARG A 578 -14.28 -31.78 -6.37
C ARG A 578 -14.20 -33.02 -7.26
N GLY A 579 -14.56 -32.84 -8.52
CA GLY A 579 -14.60 -33.87 -9.55
C GLY A 579 -13.59 -33.59 -10.65
N TYR A 580 -12.99 -34.64 -11.18
CA TYR A 580 -12.08 -34.59 -12.34
C TYR A 580 -12.55 -35.60 -13.39
N GLU A 581 -12.33 -35.28 -14.66
CA GLU A 581 -12.73 -36.12 -15.80
C GLU A 581 -11.89 -37.41 -15.87
N ASP A 582 -10.61 -37.36 -15.51
CA ASP A 582 -9.72 -38.53 -15.44
C ASP A 582 -10.13 -39.54 -14.34
N ALA A 583 -10.70 -39.05 -13.26
CA ALA A 583 -11.27 -39.82 -12.16
C ALA A 583 -12.72 -40.30 -12.43
N GLY A 584 -13.28 -40.03 -13.61
CA GLY A 584 -14.66 -40.39 -13.99
C GLY A 584 -15.75 -39.75 -13.14
N LYS A 585 -15.45 -38.63 -12.45
CA LYS A 585 -16.37 -37.95 -11.54
C LYS A 585 -17.27 -36.99 -12.33
N ASN A 586 -18.22 -37.57 -13.05
CA ASN A 586 -19.00 -36.89 -14.09
C ASN A 586 -20.34 -36.30 -13.59
N SER A 587 -20.67 -36.50 -12.32
CA SER A 587 -21.89 -35.98 -11.68
C SER A 587 -21.68 -35.71 -10.19
N PHE A 588 -22.58 -34.94 -9.59
CA PHE A 588 -22.61 -34.64 -8.16
C PHE A 588 -24.02 -34.81 -7.59
N THR A 589 -24.21 -35.81 -6.74
CA THR A 589 -25.43 -35.98 -5.92
C THR A 589 -25.24 -35.35 -4.54
N TRP A 590 -26.11 -34.42 -4.18
CA TRP A 590 -26.21 -33.85 -2.84
C TRP A 590 -27.48 -34.35 -2.14
N THR A 591 -27.36 -34.74 -0.87
CA THR A 591 -28.49 -35.06 0.00
C THR A 591 -28.74 -33.87 0.92
N ARG A 592 -29.99 -33.39 1.02
CA ARG A 592 -30.30 -32.16 1.75
C ARG A 592 -29.84 -32.25 3.19
N HIS A 593 -29.03 -31.29 3.62
CA HIS A 593 -28.41 -31.29 4.95
C HIS A 593 -29.40 -30.87 6.04
N SER A 594 -30.26 -29.90 5.76
CA SER A 594 -31.28 -29.39 6.69
C SER A 594 -32.65 -29.25 6.05
N LYS A 595 -33.68 -29.81 6.69
CA LYS A 595 -35.08 -29.71 6.22
C LYS A 595 -35.63 -28.30 6.44
N GLY A 596 -36.41 -27.80 5.48
CA GLY A 596 -37.08 -26.51 5.60
C GLY A 596 -36.20 -25.27 5.37
N LEU A 597 -34.95 -25.45 4.91
CA LEU A 597 -34.06 -24.37 4.48
C LEU A 597 -33.76 -24.54 2.97
N PRO A 598 -33.64 -23.45 2.19
CA PRO A 598 -33.18 -23.52 0.80
C PRO A 598 -31.69 -23.86 0.76
N GLU A 599 -31.20 -24.47 -0.32
CA GLU A 599 -29.77 -24.72 -0.53
C GLU A 599 -29.29 -24.05 -1.82
N TYR A 600 -28.22 -23.27 -1.74
CA TYR A 600 -27.69 -22.47 -2.85
C TYR A 600 -26.48 -23.14 -3.49
N PHE A 601 -26.57 -23.48 -4.78
CA PHE A 601 -25.56 -24.23 -5.52
C PHE A 601 -24.83 -23.34 -6.53
N ARG A 602 -23.50 -23.44 -6.56
CA ARG A 602 -22.63 -22.67 -7.47
C ARG A 602 -21.56 -23.57 -8.06
N PHE A 603 -21.24 -23.41 -9.34
CA PHE A 603 -20.38 -24.33 -10.09
C PHE A 603 -19.22 -23.58 -10.74
N ALA A 604 -18.01 -24.12 -10.67
CA ALA A 604 -16.84 -23.61 -11.38
C ALA A 604 -16.11 -24.76 -12.10
N PHE A 605 -15.57 -24.50 -13.28
CA PHE A 605 -14.56 -25.40 -13.86
C PHE A 605 -13.25 -25.31 -13.06
N MET A 606 -12.38 -26.31 -13.22
CA MET A 606 -11.09 -26.38 -12.54
C MET A 606 -9.94 -26.64 -13.50
N SER A 607 -8.78 -26.07 -13.20
CA SER A 607 -7.51 -26.39 -13.84
C SER A 607 -6.49 -26.75 -12.75
N GLY A 608 -6.02 -27.99 -12.76
CA GLY A 608 -5.24 -28.60 -11.68
C GLY A 608 -5.93 -28.46 -10.31
N SER A 609 -5.27 -27.76 -9.38
CA SER A 609 -5.77 -27.56 -8.03
C SER A 609 -6.75 -26.39 -7.86
N SER A 610 -6.91 -25.54 -8.88
CA SER A 610 -7.57 -24.23 -8.78
C SER A 610 -8.92 -24.21 -9.49
N SER A 611 -9.92 -23.55 -8.90
CA SER A 611 -11.21 -23.27 -9.57
C SER A 611 -11.13 -21.97 -10.39
N GLY A 612 -11.95 -21.90 -11.43
CA GLY A 612 -12.32 -20.65 -12.09
C GLY A 612 -13.34 -19.84 -11.28
N ASP A 613 -14.00 -18.91 -11.97
CA ASP A 613 -15.19 -18.22 -11.48
C ASP A 613 -16.32 -19.21 -11.23
N TYR A 614 -17.10 -18.95 -10.18
CA TYR A 614 -18.32 -19.67 -9.93
C TYR A 614 -19.49 -19.04 -10.68
N THR A 615 -20.49 -19.84 -11.03
CA THR A 615 -21.80 -19.32 -11.44
C THR A 615 -22.45 -18.50 -10.32
N LYS A 616 -23.42 -17.66 -10.70
CA LYS A 616 -24.48 -17.26 -9.76
C LYS A 616 -25.19 -18.49 -9.19
N ALA A 617 -25.79 -18.33 -8.01
CA ALA A 617 -26.48 -19.43 -7.33
C ALA A 617 -27.73 -19.88 -8.10
N GLY A 618 -27.91 -21.20 -8.19
CA GLY A 618 -29.22 -21.82 -8.38
C GLY A 618 -29.73 -22.29 -7.02
N THR A 619 -31.04 -22.22 -6.80
CA THR A 619 -31.64 -22.49 -5.48
C THR A 619 -32.44 -23.79 -5.52
N TRP A 620 -32.14 -24.71 -4.61
CA TRP A 620 -33.03 -25.82 -4.31
C TRP A 620 -33.96 -25.41 -3.15
N GLU A 621 -35.19 -25.06 -3.52
CA GLU A 621 -36.15 -24.36 -2.68
C GLU A 621 -36.68 -25.22 -1.52
N THR A 622 -37.38 -24.60 -0.55
CA THR A 622 -37.91 -25.32 0.63
C THR A 622 -39.06 -26.28 0.31
N ASP A 623 -39.77 -26.06 -0.79
CA ASP A 623 -40.81 -26.93 -1.36
C ASP A 623 -40.24 -28.01 -2.29
N GLY A 624 -38.92 -28.08 -2.45
CA GLY A 624 -38.24 -29.02 -3.33
C GLY A 624 -38.19 -28.62 -4.81
N GLY A 625 -38.66 -27.42 -5.17
CA GLY A 625 -38.47 -26.83 -6.50
C GLY A 625 -37.01 -26.44 -6.77
N TRP A 626 -36.67 -26.18 -8.04
CA TRP A 626 -35.35 -25.69 -8.45
C TRP A 626 -35.48 -24.39 -9.22
N THR A 627 -34.81 -23.35 -8.72
CA THR A 627 -34.64 -22.06 -9.38
C THR A 627 -33.31 -22.07 -10.13
N GLU A 628 -33.35 -21.91 -11.45
CA GLU A 628 -32.16 -21.96 -12.32
C GLU A 628 -31.22 -20.77 -12.06
N MET A 629 -29.92 -20.99 -12.32
CA MET A 629 -28.87 -19.99 -12.14
C MET A 629 -29.06 -18.80 -13.09
N GLU A 630 -29.00 -17.58 -12.56
CA GLU A 630 -28.87 -16.38 -13.39
C GLU A 630 -27.57 -16.41 -14.22
N SER A 631 -27.60 -15.77 -15.39
CA SER A 631 -26.40 -15.62 -16.22
C SER A 631 -25.34 -14.72 -15.56
N GLY A 632 -24.08 -15.16 -15.64
CA GLY A 632 -22.89 -14.41 -15.23
C GLY A 632 -22.07 -15.09 -14.13
N PRO A 633 -20.80 -14.65 -13.95
CA PRO A 633 -19.97 -15.09 -12.85
C PRO A 633 -20.44 -14.47 -11.53
N SER A 634 -19.99 -15.07 -10.44
CA SER A 634 -20.17 -14.59 -9.08
C SER A 634 -19.05 -15.18 -8.20
N PHE A 635 -18.76 -14.55 -7.06
CA PHE A 635 -17.54 -14.79 -6.28
C PHE A 635 -17.82 -14.90 -4.78
#